data_AF-A0A944N1P3-F1
#
_entry.id   AF-A0A944N1P3-F1
#
_cell.length_a   1.000
_cell.length_b   1.000
_cell.length_c   1.000
_cell.angle_alpha   90.00
_cell.angle_beta   90.00
_cell.angle_gamma   90.00
#
_symmetry.space_group_name_H-M   'P 1'
#
loop_
_entity.id
_entity.type
_entity.pdbx_description
1 polymer ?
#
loop_
_entity_poly.entity_id
_entity_poly.type
_entity_poly.pdbx_seq_one_letter_code
_entity_poly.pdbx_strand_id
1 'polypeptide(L)'
;LRNASLDMPLPLDAPDLERRLARAFDMHPWVKHVIRVETSHPAAAVVTLTCREPIAMVRVQGGLLPVDQDAILLPSDDFTPNSAMQYTVIDGVLTSPRGPVGSPWGDVAVKEAVSLIETLSPEAAKFGLVECRRVPRESEEGNWWELVGNDKFSVLFGSAPGKAVSGEPLAAEKIIRLGELADRHTSGDVIENADLTKSLE
;
A
#
# COMPACT_ATOMS: atom_id res chain seq x y z
N LEU A 1 -22.56 -4.97 4.25
CA LEU A 1 -22.18 -5.66 3.00
C LEU A 1 -22.60 -4.76 1.84
N ARG A 2 -21.63 -4.18 1.12
CA ARG A 2 -21.93 -3.48 -0.13
C ARG A 2 -22.35 -4.55 -1.16
N ASN A 3 -23.42 -4.31 -1.90
CA ASN A 3 -23.90 -5.28 -2.89
C ASN A 3 -22.82 -5.46 -3.96
N ALA A 4 -22.54 -6.71 -4.34
CA ALA A 4 -21.63 -7.06 -5.45
C ALA A 4 -22.25 -6.71 -6.83
N SER A 5 -22.98 -5.59 -6.94
CA SER A 5 -23.74 -5.16 -8.13
C SER A 5 -24.78 -6.19 -8.63
N LEU A 6 -25.26 -7.08 -7.75
CA LEU A 6 -26.35 -8.01 -8.05
C LEU A 6 -27.68 -7.40 -7.61
N ASP A 7 -28.17 -6.43 -8.38
CA ASP A 7 -29.41 -5.70 -8.03
C ASP A 7 -30.69 -6.41 -8.52
N MET A 8 -30.56 -7.54 -9.23
CA MET A 8 -31.68 -8.30 -9.78
C MET A 8 -31.54 -9.80 -9.48
N PRO A 9 -32.66 -10.51 -9.25
CA PRO A 9 -32.66 -11.96 -9.11
C PRO A 9 -32.01 -12.65 -10.33
N LEU A 10 -31.20 -13.68 -10.06
CA LEU A 10 -30.57 -14.50 -11.09
C LEU A 10 -31.35 -15.83 -11.23
N PRO A 11 -31.77 -16.23 -12.45
CA PRO A 11 -32.32 -17.55 -12.66
C PRO A 11 -31.29 -18.64 -12.33
N LEU A 12 -31.69 -19.64 -11.54
CA LEU A 12 -30.81 -20.74 -11.11
C LEU A 12 -30.38 -21.65 -12.25
N ASP A 13 -31.20 -21.73 -13.29
CA ASP A 13 -30.99 -22.51 -14.51
C ASP A 13 -30.30 -21.71 -15.62
N ALA A 14 -29.91 -20.46 -15.35
CA ALA A 14 -29.20 -19.65 -16.32
C ALA A 14 -27.85 -20.32 -16.68
N PRO A 15 -27.59 -20.60 -17.96
CA PRO A 15 -26.38 -21.32 -18.39
C PRO A 15 -25.09 -20.52 -18.12
N ASP A 16 -25.20 -19.22 -17.82
CA ASP A 16 -24.10 -18.32 -17.52
C ASP A 16 -24.07 -17.86 -16.05
N LEU A 17 -24.83 -18.51 -15.16
CA LEU A 17 -24.97 -18.12 -13.75
C LEU A 17 -23.61 -17.94 -13.05
N GLU A 18 -22.74 -18.94 -13.15
CA GLU A 18 -21.40 -18.91 -12.52
C GLU A 18 -20.55 -17.74 -13.03
N ARG A 19 -20.63 -17.44 -14.33
CA ARG A 19 -19.91 -16.33 -14.94
C ARG A 19 -20.46 -14.98 -14.48
N ARG A 20 -21.78 -14.86 -14.33
CA ARG A 20 -22.44 -13.64 -13.84
C ARG A 20 -22.09 -13.39 -12.38
N LEU A 21 -22.11 -14.43 -11.55
CA LEU A 21 -21.65 -14.36 -10.17
C LEU A 21 -20.17 -13.95 -10.10
N ALA A 22 -19.29 -14.59 -10.86
CA ALA A 22 -17.87 -14.24 -10.89
C ALA A 22 -17.66 -12.75 -11.21
N ARG A 23 -18.28 -12.24 -12.28
CA ARG A 23 -18.17 -10.82 -12.67
C ARG A 23 -18.68 -9.86 -11.60
N ALA A 24 -19.81 -10.19 -10.98
CA ALA A 24 -20.39 -9.40 -9.90
C ALA A 24 -19.44 -9.26 -8.70
N PHE A 25 -18.87 -10.39 -8.25
CA PHE A 25 -17.90 -10.37 -7.15
C PHE A 25 -16.58 -9.67 -7.53
N ASP A 26 -16.11 -9.84 -8.76
CA ASP A 26 -14.87 -9.21 -9.25
C ASP A 26 -14.97 -7.67 -9.31
N MET A 27 -16.19 -7.13 -9.40
CA MET A 27 -16.45 -5.68 -9.31
C MET A 27 -16.44 -5.14 -7.87
N HIS A 28 -16.43 -6.00 -6.85
CA HIS A 28 -16.47 -5.55 -5.47
C HIS A 28 -15.09 -5.00 -5.03
N PRO A 29 -14.99 -3.80 -4.42
CA PRO A 29 -13.70 -3.13 -4.15
C PRO A 29 -12.72 -3.91 -3.27
N TRP A 30 -13.21 -4.79 -2.40
CA TRP A 30 -12.40 -5.65 -1.54
C TRP A 30 -11.96 -6.96 -2.19
N VAL A 31 -12.47 -7.29 -3.37
CA VAL A 31 -12.09 -8.51 -4.09
C VAL A 31 -10.87 -8.20 -4.93
N LYS A 32 -9.80 -8.96 -4.72
CA LYS A 32 -8.61 -8.90 -5.56
C LYS A 32 -8.89 -9.65 -6.87
N HIS A 33 -9.29 -10.91 -6.75
CA HIS A 33 -9.74 -11.74 -7.87
C HIS A 33 -10.68 -12.86 -7.39
N VAL A 34 -11.63 -13.27 -8.23
CA VAL A 34 -12.44 -14.48 -8.03
C VAL A 34 -11.67 -15.72 -8.50
N ILE A 35 -11.46 -16.69 -7.62
CA ILE A 35 -10.73 -17.93 -7.91
C ILE A 35 -11.66 -18.94 -8.60
N ARG A 36 -12.86 -19.14 -8.03
CA ARG A 36 -13.80 -20.16 -8.50
C ARG A 36 -15.22 -19.82 -8.06
N VAL A 37 -16.18 -20.18 -8.90
CA VAL A 37 -17.61 -20.21 -8.57
C VAL A 37 -18.11 -21.62 -8.83
N GLU A 38 -18.83 -22.18 -7.86
CA GLU A 38 -19.44 -23.50 -7.97
C GLU A 38 -20.90 -23.40 -7.59
N THR A 39 -21.78 -23.89 -8.45
CA THR A 39 -23.21 -24.02 -8.16
C THR A 39 -23.56 -25.46 -7.79
N SER A 40 -24.51 -25.65 -6.87
CA SER A 40 -24.91 -26.97 -6.41
C SER A 40 -26.42 -27.09 -6.17
N HIS A 41 -26.86 -28.33 -5.97
CA HIS A 41 -28.22 -28.66 -5.55
C HIS A 41 -28.23 -29.16 -4.09
N PRO A 42 -29.16 -28.72 -3.21
CA PRO A 42 -30.17 -27.67 -3.42
C PRO A 42 -29.57 -26.30 -3.74
N ALA A 43 -30.38 -25.36 -4.25
CA ALA A 43 -29.96 -24.08 -4.81
C ALA A 43 -28.96 -23.33 -3.92
N ALA A 44 -27.69 -23.42 -4.28
CA ALA A 44 -26.59 -22.78 -3.59
C ALA A 44 -25.46 -22.44 -4.57
N ALA A 45 -24.66 -21.44 -4.19
CA ALA A 45 -23.42 -21.11 -4.87
C ALA A 45 -22.31 -20.91 -3.83
N VAL A 46 -21.14 -21.46 -4.09
CA VAL A 46 -19.91 -21.23 -3.32
C VAL A 46 -18.98 -20.39 -4.20
N VAL A 47 -18.56 -19.25 -3.68
CA VAL A 47 -17.63 -18.34 -4.36
C VAL A 47 -16.34 -18.28 -3.56
N THR A 48 -15.26 -18.76 -4.16
CA THR A 48 -13.91 -18.70 -3.61
C THR A 48 -13.20 -17.53 -4.24
N LEU A 49 -12.66 -16.62 -3.42
CA LEU A 49 -12.01 -15.39 -3.85
C LEU A 49 -10.80 -15.05 -2.99
N THR A 50 -9.91 -14.23 -3.54
CA THR A 50 -8.84 -13.58 -2.77
C THR A 50 -9.30 -12.17 -2.42
N CYS A 51 -9.25 -11.81 -1.13
CA CYS A 51 -9.50 -10.45 -0.67
C CYS A 51 -8.26 -9.56 -0.86
N ARG A 52 -8.49 -8.26 -1.04
CA ARG A 52 -7.44 -7.25 -0.91
C ARG A 52 -7.10 -7.05 0.55
N GLU A 53 -5.81 -6.85 0.82
CA GLU A 53 -5.30 -6.51 2.13
C GLU A 53 -4.79 -5.06 2.09
N PRO A 54 -5.24 -4.18 3.00
CA PRO A 54 -4.74 -2.81 3.06
C PRO A 54 -3.27 -2.85 3.47
N ILE A 55 -2.45 -1.99 2.86
CA ILE A 55 -1.02 -1.90 3.17
C ILE A 55 -0.64 -0.51 3.72
N ALA A 56 -1.33 0.53 3.28
CA ALA A 56 -1.00 1.90 3.62
C ALA A 56 -2.21 2.83 3.54
N MET A 57 -2.06 4.01 4.13
CA MET A 57 -3.00 5.11 4.06
C MET A 57 -2.38 6.28 3.30
N VAL A 58 -2.98 6.72 2.21
CA VAL A 58 -2.49 7.90 1.47
C VAL A 58 -3.12 9.16 2.06
N ARG A 59 -2.29 10.12 2.46
CA ARG A 59 -2.76 11.44 2.89
C ARG A 59 -3.20 12.26 1.69
N VAL A 60 -4.42 12.78 1.75
CA VAL A 60 -4.99 13.69 0.76
C VAL A 60 -5.60 14.90 1.45
N GLN A 61 -5.97 15.92 0.67
CA GLN A 61 -6.79 17.00 1.18
C GLN A 61 -8.13 16.44 1.68
N GLY A 62 -8.38 16.53 2.98
CA GLY A 62 -9.62 16.08 3.61
C GLY A 62 -9.54 14.74 4.36
N GLY A 63 -8.41 14.02 4.34
CA GLY A 63 -8.25 12.84 5.18
C GLY A 63 -7.21 11.83 4.71
N LEU A 64 -7.42 10.58 5.13
CA LEU A 64 -6.61 9.41 4.76
C LEU A 64 -7.45 8.48 3.90
N LEU A 65 -6.87 7.99 2.81
CA LEU A 65 -7.52 7.03 1.91
C LEU A 65 -6.71 5.72 1.87
N PRO A 66 -7.33 4.56 2.17
CA PRO A 66 -6.64 3.28 2.21
C PRO A 66 -6.29 2.77 0.81
N VAL A 67 -5.12 2.14 0.67
CA VAL A 67 -4.70 1.43 -0.53
C VAL A 67 -4.18 0.03 -0.19
N ASP A 68 -4.25 -0.87 -1.16
CA ASP A 68 -3.61 -2.19 -1.09
C ASP A 68 -2.23 -2.21 -1.77
N GLN A 69 -1.60 -3.40 -1.80
CA GLN A 69 -0.30 -3.64 -2.45
C GLN A 69 -0.26 -3.31 -3.96
N ASP A 70 -1.41 -3.30 -4.64
CA ASP A 70 -1.50 -2.97 -6.07
C ASP A 70 -1.79 -1.47 -6.28
N ALA A 71 -1.76 -0.68 -5.21
CA ALA A 71 -2.17 0.73 -5.16
C ALA A 71 -3.62 0.95 -5.61
N ILE A 72 -4.51 0.01 -5.31
CA ILE A 72 -5.95 0.11 -5.53
C ILE A 72 -6.59 0.86 -4.35
N LEU A 73 -7.40 1.88 -4.65
CA LEU A 73 -8.15 2.61 -3.64
C LEU A 73 -9.19 1.71 -2.98
N LEU A 74 -9.11 1.54 -1.67
CA LEU A 74 -10.08 0.76 -0.89
C LEU A 74 -11.18 1.66 -0.30
N PRO A 75 -12.32 1.08 0.13
CA PRO A 75 -13.37 1.85 0.80
C PRO A 75 -12.88 2.47 2.12
N SER A 76 -12.87 3.81 2.22
CA SER A 76 -12.46 4.53 3.44
C SER A 76 -13.41 4.34 4.62
N ASP A 77 -14.71 4.20 4.35
CA ASP A 77 -15.74 4.09 5.40
C ASP A 77 -15.65 2.79 6.21
N ASP A 78 -14.89 1.80 5.70
CA ASP A 78 -14.65 0.54 6.38
C ASP A 78 -13.51 0.65 7.43
N PHE A 79 -12.89 1.84 7.56
CA PHE A 79 -11.84 2.11 8.53
C PHE A 79 -12.29 3.14 9.57
N THR A 80 -12.13 2.78 10.83
CA THR A 80 -12.18 3.76 11.93
C THR A 80 -10.88 4.57 11.97
N PRO A 81 -10.86 5.76 12.60
CA PRO A 81 -9.62 6.50 12.81
C PRO A 81 -8.54 5.64 13.51
N ASN A 82 -8.92 4.84 14.50
CA ASN A 82 -7.98 3.98 15.24
C ASN A 82 -7.41 2.85 14.37
N SER A 83 -8.22 2.22 13.51
CA SER A 83 -7.71 1.18 12.61
C SER A 83 -6.85 1.79 11.50
N ALA A 84 -7.17 3.00 11.02
CA ALA A 84 -6.36 3.69 10.02
C ALA A 84 -4.95 4.03 10.55
N MET A 85 -4.82 4.40 11.83
CA MET A 85 -3.53 4.70 12.47
C MET A 85 -2.57 3.50 12.58
N GLN A 86 -3.05 2.27 12.34
CA GLN A 86 -2.20 1.07 12.36
C GLN A 86 -1.38 0.88 11.09
N TYR A 87 -1.69 1.64 10.04
CA TYR A 87 -1.01 1.55 8.74
C TYR A 87 -0.05 2.72 8.56
N THR A 88 1.05 2.47 7.85
CA THR A 88 1.96 3.54 7.44
C THR A 88 1.24 4.55 6.55
N VAL A 89 1.44 5.83 6.84
CA VAL A 89 0.89 6.94 6.05
C VAL A 89 1.83 7.28 4.90
N ILE A 90 1.35 7.28 3.68
CA ILE A 90 2.04 7.83 2.52
C ILE A 90 1.71 9.32 2.46
N ASP A 91 2.72 10.17 2.55
CA ASP A 91 2.58 11.64 2.56
C ASP A 91 3.37 12.29 1.41
N GLY A 92 3.08 13.56 1.10
CA GLY A 92 3.74 14.32 0.03
C GLY A 92 3.27 13.97 -1.39
N VAL A 93 2.23 13.14 -1.53
CA VAL A 93 1.55 12.89 -2.79
C VAL A 93 0.49 13.98 -3.02
N LEU A 94 0.59 14.70 -4.13
CA LEU A 94 -0.24 15.88 -4.42
C LEU A 94 -1.50 15.55 -5.24
N THR A 95 -1.68 14.30 -5.63
CA THR A 95 -2.80 13.86 -6.46
C THR A 95 -3.93 13.26 -5.60
N SER A 96 -5.15 13.37 -6.11
CA SER A 96 -6.27 12.55 -5.64
C SER A 96 -6.43 11.31 -6.53
N PRO A 97 -7.13 10.26 -6.07
CA PRO A 97 -7.42 9.09 -6.90
C PRO A 97 -8.09 9.49 -8.21
N ARG A 98 -7.65 8.90 -9.33
CA ARG A 98 -8.20 9.23 -10.67
C ARG A 98 -9.53 8.55 -10.96
N GLY A 99 -9.92 7.55 -10.17
CA GLY A 99 -11.11 6.74 -10.37
C GLY A 99 -11.87 6.49 -9.08
N PRO A 100 -13.01 5.79 -9.17
CA PRO A 100 -13.79 5.41 -7.99
C PRO A 100 -13.05 4.37 -7.14
N VAL A 101 -13.55 4.16 -5.92
CA VAL A 101 -13.13 3.08 -5.03
C VAL A 101 -13.14 1.73 -5.77
N GLY A 102 -12.09 0.92 -5.56
CA GLY A 102 -11.81 -0.32 -6.30
C GLY A 102 -10.96 -0.13 -7.56
N SER A 103 -10.63 1.12 -7.94
CA SER A 103 -9.75 1.43 -9.08
C SER A 103 -8.32 1.74 -8.63
N PRO A 104 -7.32 1.60 -9.54
CA PRO A 104 -5.96 2.08 -9.27
C PRO A 104 -5.95 3.58 -8.94
N TRP A 105 -5.08 3.97 -8.01
CA TRP A 105 -4.90 5.38 -7.66
C TRP A 105 -4.56 6.24 -8.89
N GLY A 106 -3.67 5.72 -9.75
CA GLY A 106 -3.25 6.36 -10.99
C GLY A 106 -2.07 7.33 -10.86
N ASP A 107 -1.39 7.35 -9.71
CA ASP A 107 -0.15 8.09 -9.48
C ASP A 107 1.01 7.10 -9.24
N VAL A 108 2.12 7.31 -9.95
CA VAL A 108 3.33 6.49 -9.83
C VAL A 108 3.96 6.61 -8.44
N ALA A 109 3.87 7.77 -7.79
CA ALA A 109 4.42 7.99 -6.46
C ALA A 109 3.72 7.12 -5.41
N VAL A 110 2.40 6.92 -5.51
CA VAL A 110 1.67 6.02 -4.60
C VAL A 110 2.12 4.59 -4.79
N LYS A 111 2.29 4.14 -6.03
CA LYS A 111 2.77 2.79 -6.34
C LYS A 111 4.19 2.55 -5.81
N GLU A 112 5.07 3.54 -5.96
CA GLU A 112 6.44 3.48 -5.45
C GLU A 112 6.48 3.43 -3.93
N ALA A 113 5.67 4.24 -3.24
CA ALA A 113 5.57 4.23 -1.79
C ALA A 113 5.03 2.89 -1.27
N VAL A 114 3.99 2.34 -1.89
CA VAL A 114 3.43 1.03 -1.56
C VAL A 114 4.50 -0.06 -1.71
N SER A 115 5.22 -0.07 -2.84
CA SER A 115 6.31 -1.03 -3.07
C SER A 115 7.44 -0.87 -2.05
N LEU A 116 7.76 0.36 -1.65
CA LEU A 116 8.76 0.63 -0.61
C LEU A 116 8.31 0.08 0.75
N ILE A 117 7.08 0.39 1.19
CA ILE A 117 6.50 -0.09 2.45
C ILE A 117 6.46 -1.63 2.49
N GLU A 118 6.07 -2.26 1.40
CA GLU A 118 6.07 -3.73 1.27
C GLU A 118 7.47 -4.31 1.42
N THR A 119 8.44 -3.75 0.70
CA THR A 119 9.84 -4.24 0.69
C THR A 119 10.54 -4.01 2.03
N LEU A 120 10.13 -2.99 2.79
CA LEU A 120 10.69 -2.68 4.10
C LEU A 120 10.24 -3.65 5.20
N SER A 121 9.27 -4.54 4.97
CA SER A 121 8.90 -5.52 5.99
C SER A 121 9.93 -6.65 6.07
N PRO A 122 10.43 -7.01 7.27
CA PRO A 122 9.96 -6.61 8.60
C PRO A 122 10.65 -5.39 9.24
N GLU A 123 11.72 -4.83 8.67
CA GLU A 123 12.50 -3.71 9.21
C GLU A 123 11.67 -2.45 9.52
N ALA A 124 10.59 -2.21 8.76
CA ALA A 124 9.63 -1.14 9.02
C ALA A 124 9.06 -1.18 10.45
N ALA A 125 8.74 -2.37 10.96
CA ALA A 125 8.21 -2.54 12.31
C ALA A 125 9.28 -2.24 13.37
N LYS A 126 10.52 -2.68 13.13
CA LYS A 126 11.67 -2.43 14.01
C LYS A 126 12.02 -0.94 14.07
N PHE A 127 11.96 -0.24 12.93
CA PHE A 127 12.14 1.20 12.83
C PHE A 127 10.94 1.99 13.41
N GLY A 128 9.80 1.34 13.65
CA GLY A 128 8.59 2.01 14.10
C GLY A 128 7.99 2.93 13.03
N LEU A 129 8.08 2.54 11.75
CA LEU A 129 7.66 3.33 10.60
C LEU A 129 6.17 3.71 10.70
N VAL A 130 5.88 5.01 10.77
CA VAL A 130 4.51 5.54 10.76
C VAL A 130 4.19 6.34 9.51
N GLU A 131 5.21 6.88 8.83
CA GLU A 131 5.00 7.71 7.65
C GLU A 131 6.13 7.50 6.62
N CYS A 132 5.74 7.33 5.36
CA CYS A 132 6.60 7.32 4.19
C CYS A 132 6.33 8.60 3.40
N ARG A 133 7.19 9.60 3.58
CA ARG A 133 7.01 10.95 3.06
C ARG A 133 7.78 11.14 1.76
N ARG A 134 7.09 11.59 0.72
CA ARG A 134 7.73 12.05 -0.51
C ARG A 134 8.43 13.39 -0.26
N VAL A 135 9.71 13.47 -0.58
CA VAL A 135 10.50 14.70 -0.49
C VAL A 135 10.84 15.23 -1.88
N PRO A 136 10.61 16.53 -2.17
CA PRO A 136 11.01 17.12 -3.44
C PRO A 136 12.52 17.35 -3.47
N ARG A 137 13.15 17.06 -4.61
CA ARG A 137 14.56 17.38 -4.86
C ARG A 137 14.73 17.99 -6.24
N GLU A 138 15.05 19.29 -6.25
CA GLU A 138 15.09 20.09 -7.48
C GLU A 138 16.15 19.61 -8.49
N SER A 139 17.24 19.02 -8.01
CA SER A 139 18.38 18.56 -8.82
C SER A 139 18.40 17.05 -9.06
N GLU A 140 17.43 16.30 -8.53
CA GLU A 140 17.41 14.84 -8.62
C GLU A 140 16.12 14.37 -9.32
N GLU A 141 16.28 13.47 -10.29
CA GLU A 141 15.14 12.89 -10.99
C GLU A 141 14.40 11.87 -10.10
N GLY A 142 13.11 11.69 -10.38
CA GLY A 142 12.28 10.68 -9.72
C GLY A 142 11.66 11.12 -8.39
N ASN A 143 11.08 10.16 -7.68
CA ASN A 143 10.51 10.39 -6.35
C ASN A 143 11.49 9.93 -5.28
N TRP A 144 11.68 10.79 -4.29
CA TRP A 144 12.55 10.55 -3.15
C TRP A 144 11.71 10.39 -1.90
N TRP A 145 12.12 9.46 -1.03
CA TRP A 145 11.33 9.03 0.11
C TRP A 145 12.13 9.19 1.41
N GLU A 146 11.49 9.81 2.38
CA GLU A 146 11.90 9.87 3.77
C GLU A 146 11.01 8.93 4.59
N LEU A 147 11.63 8.11 5.43
CA LEU A 147 10.97 7.20 6.35
C LEU A 147 10.93 7.86 7.72
N VAL A 148 9.75 7.97 8.32
CA VAL A 148 9.56 8.65 9.61
C VAL A 148 9.01 7.67 10.63
N GLY A 149 9.74 7.52 11.74
CA GLY A 149 9.38 6.71 12.89
C GLY A 149 8.33 7.38 13.80
N ASN A 150 7.73 6.59 14.68
CA ASN A 150 6.73 7.04 15.66
C ASN A 150 7.28 8.10 16.64
N ASP A 151 8.58 8.08 16.90
CA ASP A 151 9.35 9.02 17.72
C ASP A 151 9.84 10.25 16.95
N LYS A 152 9.44 10.39 15.67
CA LYS A 152 9.86 11.43 14.73
C LYS A 152 11.29 11.31 14.22
N PHE A 153 11.99 10.22 14.51
CA PHE A 153 13.26 9.93 13.86
C PHE A 153 13.02 9.71 12.37
N SER A 154 13.71 10.48 11.52
CA SER A 154 13.52 10.47 10.07
C SER A 154 14.79 10.04 9.36
N VAL A 155 14.65 9.16 8.38
CA VAL A 155 15.76 8.63 7.57
C VAL A 155 15.45 8.87 6.10
N LEU A 156 16.33 9.55 5.39
CA LEU A 156 16.25 9.65 3.93
C LEU A 156 16.60 8.29 3.32
N PHE A 157 15.61 7.63 2.74
CA PHE A 157 15.81 6.37 2.01
C PHE A 157 16.21 6.62 0.56
N GLY A 158 15.73 7.71 -0.05
CA GLY A 158 15.99 8.04 -1.44
C GLY A 158 14.98 7.37 -2.38
N SER A 159 15.46 6.78 -3.46
CA SER A 159 14.61 6.19 -4.49
C SER A 159 13.95 4.90 -4.02
N ALA A 160 12.73 4.66 -4.53
CA ALA A 160 11.99 3.41 -4.29
C ALA A 160 12.75 2.17 -4.81
N PRO A 161 12.40 0.95 -4.34
CA PRO A 161 13.04 -0.29 -4.80
C PRO A 161 13.02 -0.43 -6.33
N GLY A 162 14.17 -0.76 -6.92
CA GLY A 162 14.34 -0.85 -8.38
C GLY A 162 14.39 0.49 -9.12
N LYS A 163 14.40 1.62 -8.41
CA LYS A 163 14.51 2.99 -8.97
C LYS A 163 15.78 3.73 -8.55
N ALA A 164 16.72 3.04 -7.90
CA ALA A 164 17.98 3.64 -7.45
C ALA A 164 18.69 4.39 -8.59
N VAL A 165 19.08 5.63 -8.32
CA VAL A 165 19.84 6.45 -9.28
C VAL A 165 21.33 6.12 -9.21
N SER A 166 22.11 6.60 -10.18
CA SER A 166 23.55 6.36 -10.21
C SER A 166 24.24 6.87 -8.95
N GLY A 167 24.99 6.00 -8.27
CA GLY A 167 25.69 6.32 -7.01
C GLY A 167 24.88 6.06 -5.74
N GLU A 168 23.58 5.76 -5.87
CA GLU A 168 22.74 5.35 -4.74
C GLU A 168 22.90 3.85 -4.46
N PRO A 169 23.06 3.43 -3.19
CA PRO A 169 23.07 2.01 -2.82
C PRO A 169 21.80 1.27 -3.21
N LEU A 170 21.90 -0.05 -3.39
CA LEU A 170 20.74 -0.88 -3.71
C LEU A 170 19.73 -0.87 -2.54
N ALA A 171 18.44 -1.04 -2.85
CA ALA A 171 17.39 -1.05 -1.83
C ALA A 171 17.66 -2.06 -0.71
N ALA A 172 18.16 -3.26 -1.04
CA ALA A 172 18.50 -4.27 -0.04
C ALA A 172 19.61 -3.80 0.94
N GLU A 173 20.63 -3.10 0.43
CA GLU A 173 21.70 -2.54 1.26
C GLU A 173 21.17 -1.42 2.17
N LYS A 174 20.29 -0.57 1.64
CA LYS A 174 19.63 0.48 2.41
C LYS A 174 18.73 -0.09 3.51
N ILE A 175 18.02 -1.18 3.26
CA ILE A 175 17.16 -1.85 4.25
C ILE A 175 17.99 -2.43 5.41
N ILE A 176 19.12 -3.10 5.10
CA ILE A 176 20.03 -3.60 6.13
C ILE A 176 20.50 -2.43 7.02
N ARG A 177 20.96 -1.33 6.39
CA ARG A 177 21.41 -0.14 7.12
C ARG A 177 20.30 0.54 7.92
N LEU A 178 19.07 0.54 7.43
CA LEU A 178 17.92 1.03 8.20
C LEU A 178 17.74 0.23 9.49
N GLY A 179 17.87 -1.10 9.41
CA GLY A 179 17.79 -1.98 10.58
C GLY A 179 18.89 -1.72 11.62
N GLU A 180 20.12 -1.42 11.17
CA GLU A 180 21.24 -1.04 12.03
C GLU A 180 21.04 0.35 12.66
N LEU A 181 20.54 1.32 11.88
CA LEU A 181 20.19 2.65 12.40
C LEU A 181 19.09 2.58 13.46
N ALA A 182 18.08 1.74 13.26
CA ALA A 182 17.01 1.53 14.25
C ALA A 182 17.55 0.98 15.58
N ASP A 183 18.49 0.02 15.55
CA ASP A 183 19.12 -0.52 16.76
C ASP A 183 19.91 0.55 17.54
N ARG A 184 20.70 1.34 16.81
CA ARG A 184 21.49 2.43 17.38
C ARG A 184 20.62 3.51 17.98
N HIS A 185 19.57 3.92 17.26
CA HIS A 185 18.61 4.91 17.74
C HIS A 185 17.94 4.45 19.04
N THR A 186 17.48 3.20 19.07
CA THR A 186 16.86 2.60 20.27
C THR A 186 17.84 2.50 21.44
N SER A 187 19.13 2.36 21.16
CA SER A 187 20.20 2.33 22.17
C SER A 187 20.60 3.73 22.69
N GLY A 188 20.03 4.80 22.12
CA GLY A 188 20.28 6.18 22.53
C GLY A 188 21.49 6.83 21.88
N ASP A 189 22.03 6.24 20.80
CA ASP A 189 23.13 6.84 20.04
C ASP A 189 22.70 8.15 19.38
N VAL A 190 23.60 9.14 19.34
CA VAL A 190 23.44 10.32 18.48
C VAL A 190 23.70 9.90 17.04
N ILE A 191 22.68 10.00 16.19
CA ILE A 191 22.77 9.65 14.76
C ILE A 191 22.93 10.93 13.95
N GLU A 192 24.13 11.17 13.44
CA GLU A 192 24.46 12.36 12.64
C GLU A 192 24.10 12.21 11.15
N ASN A 193 24.01 10.97 10.65
CA ASN A 193 23.75 10.68 9.23
C ASN A 193 22.60 9.68 9.06
N ALA A 194 21.37 10.20 9.01
CA ALA A 194 20.17 9.44 8.67
C ALA A 194 19.91 9.49 7.14
N ASP A 195 20.96 9.36 6.33
CA ASP A 195 20.92 9.41 4.87
C ASP A 195 21.46 8.09 4.30
N LEU A 196 20.55 7.28 3.76
CA LEU A 196 20.85 5.97 3.19
C LEU A 196 21.28 6.04 1.73
N THR A 197 21.27 7.23 1.10
CA THR A 197 21.58 7.37 -0.33
C THR A 197 23.07 7.51 -0.59
N LYS A 198 23.87 7.68 0.47
CA LYS A 198 25.34 7.70 0.41
C LYS A 198 25.90 6.33 0.72
N SER A 199 26.86 5.86 -0.06
CA SER A 199 27.64 4.67 0.29
C SER A 199 28.42 4.87 1.59
N LEU A 200 28.66 3.78 2.33
CA LEU A 200 29.60 3.80 3.45
C LEU A 200 31.01 3.90 2.85
N GLU A 201 31.77 4.93 3.24
CA GLU A 201 33.20 5.06 2.91
C GLU A 201 34.05 4.02 3.64
#